data_AF-A0A183G346-F1
#
_entry.id   AF-A0A183G346-F1
#
_cell.length_a   1.000
_cell.length_b   1.000
_cell.length_c   1.000
_cell.angle_alpha   90.00
_cell.angle_beta   90.00
_cell.angle_gamma   90.00
#
_symmetry.space_group_name_H-M   'P 1'
#
loop_
_entity.id
_entity.type
_entity.pdbx_description
1 polymer ?
#
loop_
_entity_poly.entity_id
_entity_poly.type
_entity_poly.pdbx_seq_one_letter_code
_entity_poly.pdbx_strand_id
1 'polypeptide(L)'
;MDKIKCIGFDMDATLAIYKSPQAEELAFNLSLIRLVDIGYPEEIVTRPYRSDFVARNAWFDKKLGNLLKTDEHCNILTAFHGFTKLEK
;
A
#
# COMPACT_ATOMS: atom_id res chain seq x y z
N MET A 1 -26.35 17.46 13.47
CA MET A 1 -25.05 17.87 14.07
C MET A 1 -25.24 18.53 15.44
N ASP A 2 -26.46 18.91 15.78
CA ASP A 2 -26.81 19.90 16.82
C ASP A 2 -26.49 19.47 18.25
N LYS A 3 -26.13 18.20 18.47
CA LYS A 3 -25.71 17.65 19.77
C LYS A 3 -24.20 17.45 19.90
N ILE A 4 -23.43 17.61 18.81
CA ILE A 4 -21.98 17.43 18.84
C ILE A 4 -21.35 18.69 19.42
N LYS A 5 -20.67 18.54 20.57
CA LYS A 5 -20.05 19.66 21.30
C LYS A 5 -18.61 19.94 20.88
N CYS A 6 -17.89 18.92 20.41
CA CYS A 6 -16.51 19.01 19.98
C CYS A 6 -16.30 18.14 18.75
N ILE A 7 -15.47 18.61 17.82
CA ILE A 7 -15.03 17.84 16.66
C ILE A 7 -13.50 17.84 16.68
N GLY A 8 -12.92 16.65 16.84
CA GLY A 8 -11.49 16.44 16.67
C GLY A 8 -11.21 15.99 15.24
N PHE A 9 -10.15 16.52 14.66
CA PHE A 9 -9.67 16.11 13.34
C PHE A 9 -8.31 15.47 13.51
N ASP A 10 -8.10 14.35 12.82
CA ASP A 10 -6.76 13.86 12.55
C ASP A 10 -6.06 14.82 11.58
N MET A 11 -4.73 14.83 11.56
CA MET A 11 -3.96 15.72 10.69
C MET A 11 -3.65 15.04 9.37
N ASP A 12 -2.92 13.93 9.39
CA ASP A 12 -2.37 13.28 8.22
C ASP A 12 -3.45 12.60 7.38
N ALA A 13 -3.47 12.86 6.08
CA ALA A 13 -4.51 12.38 5.16
C ALA A 13 -5.96 12.81 5.52
N THR A 14 -6.13 13.72 6.49
CA THR A 14 -7.42 14.31 6.87
C THR A 14 -7.42 15.83 6.66
N LEU A 15 -6.60 16.57 7.41
CA LEU A 15 -6.40 18.01 7.20
C LEU A 15 -5.27 18.28 6.20
N ALA A 16 -4.18 17.52 6.32
CA ALA A 16 -3.03 17.55 5.43
C ALA A 16 -3.15 16.44 4.38
N ILE A 17 -3.73 16.78 3.23
CA ILE A 17 -3.87 15.85 2.11
C ILE A 17 -2.56 15.83 1.31
N TYR A 18 -1.88 14.70 1.34
CA TYR A 18 -0.67 14.47 0.58
C TYR A 18 -0.94 14.40 -0.92
N LYS A 19 0.02 14.88 -1.72
CA LYS A 19 -0.07 14.81 -3.18
C LYS A 19 0.29 13.39 -3.65
N SER A 20 -0.66 12.77 -4.34
CA SER A 20 -0.47 11.47 -4.99
C SER A 20 -0.02 11.67 -6.45
N PRO A 21 0.97 10.92 -6.96
CA PRO A 21 1.66 9.79 -6.31
C PRO A 21 2.95 10.17 -5.55
N GLN A 22 3.29 11.47 -5.42
CA GLN A 22 4.62 11.89 -4.97
C GLN A 22 4.92 11.45 -3.52
N ALA A 23 3.93 11.49 -2.63
CA ALA A 23 4.11 11.08 -1.25
C ALA A 23 4.32 9.56 -1.13
N GLU A 24 3.56 8.78 -1.87
CA GLU A 24 3.65 7.32 -1.91
C GLU A 24 4.97 6.87 -2.55
N GLU A 25 5.40 7.52 -3.62
CA GLU A 25 6.68 7.26 -4.28
C GLU A 25 7.86 7.58 -3.36
N LEU A 26 7.81 8.70 -2.63
CA LEU A 26 8.83 9.02 -1.63
C LEU A 26 8.90 7.95 -0.54
N ALA A 27 7.76 7.54 0.02
CA ALA A 27 7.72 6.49 1.03
C ALA A 27 8.26 5.14 0.50
N PHE A 28 7.94 4.79 -0.74
CA PHE A 28 8.45 3.59 -1.40
C PHE A 28 9.98 3.64 -1.54
N ASN A 29 10.52 4.73 -2.08
CA ASN A 29 11.96 4.89 -2.29
C ASN A 29 12.74 4.85 -0.96
N LEU A 30 12.26 5.54 0.07
CA LEU A 30 12.86 5.50 1.41
C LEU A 30 12.81 4.10 2.03
N SER A 31 11.73 3.36 1.78
CA SER A 31 11.60 1.97 2.25
C SER A 31 12.63 1.05 1.58
N LEU A 32 12.87 1.20 0.27
CA LEU A 32 13.89 0.43 -0.45
C LEU A 32 15.29 0.68 0.11
N ILE A 33 15.65 1.95 0.33
CA ILE A 33 16.93 2.31 0.95
C ILE A 33 17.07 1.64 2.32
N ARG A 34 16.03 1.74 3.16
CA ARG A 34 16.06 1.12 4.49
C ARG A 34 16.17 -0.41 4.44
N LEU A 35 15.57 -1.06 3.46
CA LEU A 35 15.68 -2.51 3.26
C LEU A 35 17.11 -2.91 2.90
N VAL A 36 17.77 -2.16 2.01
CA VAL A 36 19.18 -2.39 1.68
C VAL A 36 20.08 -2.20 2.91
N ASP A 37 19.85 -1.16 3.72
CA ASP A 37 20.61 -0.92 4.95
C ASP A 37 20.58 -2.09 5.94
N ILE A 38 19.50 -2.90 5.93
CA ILE A 38 19.35 -4.08 6.79
C ILE A 38 19.74 -5.40 6.11
N GLY A 39 20.32 -5.33 4.90
CA GLY A 39 20.93 -6.48 4.21
C GLY A 39 20.16 -7.05 3.03
N TYR A 40 19.13 -6.36 2.51
CA TYR A 40 18.52 -6.76 1.23
C TYR A 40 19.43 -6.42 0.03
N PRO A 41 19.28 -7.11 -1.11
CA PRO A 41 20.11 -6.87 -2.29
C PRO A 41 19.99 -5.43 -2.82
N GLU A 42 21.11 -4.79 -3.17
CA GLU A 42 21.15 -3.40 -3.67
C GLU A 42 20.31 -3.18 -4.93
N GLU A 43 20.13 -4.22 -5.74
CA GLU A 43 19.36 -4.19 -6.99
C GLU A 43 17.91 -3.72 -6.79
N ILE A 44 17.33 -3.87 -5.59
CA ILE A 44 15.94 -3.47 -5.33
C ILE A 44 15.72 -1.96 -5.42
N VAL A 45 16.74 -1.14 -5.21
CA VAL A 45 16.65 0.34 -5.25
C VAL A 45 16.37 0.85 -6.66
N THR A 46 16.70 0.05 -7.68
CA THR A 46 16.44 0.39 -9.09
C THR A 46 14.98 0.20 -9.50
N ARG A 47 14.14 -0.38 -8.63
CA ARG A 47 12.75 -0.68 -8.94
C ARG A 47 11.93 0.61 -8.97
N PRO A 48 11.22 0.91 -10.07
CA PRO A 48 10.36 2.09 -10.11
C PRO A 48 9.08 1.85 -9.30
N TYR A 49 8.61 2.90 -8.64
CA TYR A 49 7.27 2.91 -8.03
C TYR A 49 6.20 2.79 -9.12
N ARG A 50 5.18 1.96 -8.88
CA ARG A 50 4.05 1.72 -9.80
C ARG A 50 2.75 2.19 -9.16
N SER A 51 2.38 3.44 -9.44
CA SER A 51 1.18 4.07 -8.87
C SER A 51 -0.15 3.45 -9.33
N ASP A 52 -0.13 2.67 -10.42
CA ASP A 52 -1.30 2.06 -11.05
C ASP A 52 -1.58 0.61 -10.58
N PHE A 53 -0.66 0.00 -9.81
CA PHE A 53 -0.76 -1.43 -9.51
C PHE A 53 -1.55 -1.76 -8.24
N VAL A 54 -1.20 -1.14 -7.10
CA VAL A 54 -1.81 -1.51 -5.81
C VAL A 54 -2.98 -0.59 -5.50
N ALA A 55 -4.15 -1.18 -5.27
CA ALA A 55 -5.31 -0.47 -4.78
C ALA A 55 -5.35 -0.46 -3.24
N ARG A 56 -5.93 0.59 -2.65
CA ARG A 56 -6.21 0.64 -1.21
C ARG A 56 -7.04 -0.57 -0.76
N ASN A 57 -6.76 -1.06 0.44
CA ASN A 57 -7.39 -2.25 1.05
C ASN A 57 -7.06 -3.57 0.33
N ALA A 58 -5.89 -3.69 -0.29
CA ALA A 58 -5.36 -4.99 -0.68
C ALA A 58 -4.83 -5.72 0.57
N TRP A 59 -5.06 -7.03 0.63
CA TRP A 59 -4.52 -7.90 1.66
C TRP A 59 -3.19 -8.48 1.20
N PHE A 60 -2.24 -8.64 2.12
CA PHE A 60 -0.98 -9.33 1.86
C PHE A 60 -0.94 -10.65 2.61
N ASP A 61 -1.01 -11.76 1.86
CA ASP A 61 -0.78 -13.10 2.37
C ASP A 61 0.72 -13.34 2.54
N LYS A 62 1.20 -13.26 3.78
CA LYS A 62 2.62 -13.46 4.12
C LYS A 62 3.09 -14.90 3.90
N LYS A 63 2.18 -15.89 3.91
CA LYS A 63 2.55 -17.31 3.79
C LYS A 63 2.87 -17.66 2.33
N LEU A 64 2.06 -17.17 1.40
CA LEU A 64 2.21 -17.47 -0.02
C LEU A 64 2.79 -16.31 -0.84
N GLY A 65 2.94 -15.12 -0.24
CA GLY A 65 3.44 -13.93 -0.91
C GLY A 65 2.43 -13.33 -1.90
N ASN A 66 1.13 -13.47 -1.63
CA ASN A 66 0.08 -13.03 -2.55
C ASN A 66 -0.53 -11.69 -2.11
N LEU A 67 -0.86 -10.85 -3.09
CA LEU A 67 -1.73 -9.69 -2.93
C LEU A 67 -3.16 -10.09 -3.29
N LEU A 68 -4.09 -9.93 -2.36
CA LEU A 68 -5.48 -10.35 -2.51
C LEU A 68 -6.42 -9.16 -2.43
N LYS A 69 -7.39 -9.11 -3.35
CA LYS A 69 -8.57 -8.27 -3.22
C LYS A 69 -9.73 -9.14 -2.80
N THR A 70 -10.40 -8.79 -1.71
CA THR A 70 -11.53 -9.54 -1.16
C THR A 70 -12.81 -8.71 -1.18
N ASP A 71 -13.94 -9.39 -1.10
CA ASP A 71 -15.21 -8.76 -0.70
C ASP A 71 -15.29 -8.62 0.83
N GLU A 72 -16.43 -8.13 1.33
CA GLU A 72 -16.74 -7.97 2.76
C GLU A 72 -16.86 -9.29 3.53
N HIS A 73 -17.04 -10.41 2.82
CA HIS A 73 -17.12 -11.76 3.38
C HIS A 73 -15.79 -12.52 3.26
N CYS A 74 -14.70 -11.84 2.90
CA CYS A 74 -13.37 -12.41 2.71
C CYS A 74 -13.26 -13.41 1.54
N ASN A 75 -14.19 -13.43 0.58
CA ASN A 75 -14.01 -14.19 -0.65
C ASN A 75 -12.98 -13.49 -1.55
N ILE A 76 -12.10 -14.26 -2.17
CA ILE A 76 -11.06 -13.73 -3.07
C ILE A 76 -11.69 -13.33 -4.41
N LEU A 77 -11.67 -12.03 -4.72
CA LEU A 77 -12.12 -11.47 -5.99
C LEU A 77 -11.02 -11.45 -7.03
N THR A 78 -9.78 -11.16 -6.61
CA THR A 78 -8.60 -11.14 -7.47
C THR A 78 -7.37 -11.43 -6.61
N ALA A 79 -6.41 -12.15 -7.17
CA ALA A 79 -5.14 -12.45 -6.52
C ALA A 79 -3.97 -12.23 -7.47
N PHE A 80 -2.84 -11.79 -6.93
CA PHE A 80 -1.57 -11.64 -7.63
C PHE A 80 -0.45 -12.27 -6.80
N HIS A 81 0.50 -12.91 -7.48
CA HIS A 81 1.79 -13.27 -6.92
C HIS A 81 2.86 -12.37 -7.57
N GLY A 82 3.43 -11.45 -6.80
CA GLY A 82 4.18 -10.32 -7.39
C GLY A 82 3.29 -9.51 -8.34
N PHE A 83 3.68 -9.41 -9.61
CA PHE A 83 2.89 -8.75 -10.66
C PHE A 83 2.08 -9.73 -11.53
N THR A 84 2.15 -11.03 -11.27
CA THR A 84 1.44 -12.05 -12.04
C THR A 84 0.06 -12.27 -11.47
N LYS A 85 -0.98 -12.05 -12.28
CA LYS A 85 -2.36 -12.34 -11.88
C LYS A 85 -2.56 -13.85 -11.78
N LEU A 86 -3.15 -14.31 -10.68
CA LEU A 86 -3.51 -15.72 -10.51
C LEU A 86 -4.85 -15.99 -11.18
N GLU A 87 -4.92 -17.09 -11.93
CA GLU A 87 -6.17 -17.58 -12.52
C GLU A 87 -7.01 -18.32 -11.47
N LYS A 88 -8.31 -18.45 -11.76
CA LYS A 88 -9.26 -19.17 -10.91
C LYS A 88 -9.17 -20.67 -11.13
#